data_AF-A0ABD2UZR6-F1
#
_entry.id   AF-A0ABD2UZR6-F1
#
_cell.length_a   1.000
_cell.length_b   1.000
_cell.length_c   1.000
_cell.angle_alpha   90.00
_cell.angle_beta   90.00
_cell.angle_gamma   90.00
#
_symmetry.space_group_name_H-M   'P 1'
#
loop_
_entity.id
_entity.type
_entity.pdbx_description
1 polymer ?
#
loop_
_entity_poly.entity_id
_entity_poly.type
_entity_poly.pdbx_seq_one_letter_code
_entity_poly.pdbx_strand_id
1 'polypeptide(L)'
;MDELPTDLWPSIATSEDYYSTVAINSLMWILRDPSLSSCHQKVVGSLMFIFKVWRLSWACHKQFTWLSTPDRPSHLHPFYKAKVLPDLFDIVRICEDGLKEFITWKLGTLVSIARQHIHKYLPEFLSLLLELWSLFSLAVANRPIHIALILQLVEKLCLALKDEFRKYLPDILPCCIQVLTDAGEGH
;
A
#
# COMPACT_ATOMS: atom_id res chain seq x y z
N MET A 1 13.86 15.14 -50.17
CA MET A 1 12.56 14.94 -50.82
C MET A 1 12.28 13.45 -50.80
N ASP A 2 12.26 12.87 -49.59
CA ASP A 2 11.11 12.88 -48.63
C ASP A 2 10.06 11.90 -49.16
N GLU A 3 9.62 10.86 -48.46
CA GLU A 3 9.19 10.83 -47.06
C GLU A 3 9.39 9.43 -46.44
N LEU A 4 9.87 9.38 -45.18
CA LEU A 4 9.83 8.18 -44.33
C LEU A 4 8.38 8.01 -43.81
N PRO A 5 7.81 6.80 -43.68
CA PRO A 5 6.44 6.64 -43.20
C PRO A 5 6.31 7.06 -41.73
N THR A 6 5.64 8.19 -41.51
CA THR A 6 5.39 8.84 -40.22
C THR A 6 4.29 8.14 -39.41
N ASP A 7 4.30 6.81 -39.32
CA ASP A 7 3.18 6.03 -38.73
C ASP A 7 3.59 5.07 -37.61
N LEU A 8 4.60 5.42 -36.81
CA LEU A 8 5.01 4.63 -35.63
C LEU A 8 5.32 5.53 -34.43
N TRP A 9 4.30 6.17 -33.87
CA TRP A 9 4.26 6.32 -32.41
C TRP A 9 2.81 6.26 -31.95
N PRO A 10 2.43 5.34 -31.04
CA PRO A 10 1.16 5.49 -30.34
C PRO A 10 1.16 6.87 -29.71
N SER A 11 0.13 7.64 -30.05
CA SER A 11 -0.12 9.00 -29.60
C SER A 11 0.45 9.23 -28.21
N ILE A 12 1.27 10.27 -28.09
CA ILE A 12 1.84 10.83 -26.85
C ILE A 12 0.70 11.02 -25.84
N ALA A 13 0.32 9.96 -25.15
CA ALA A 13 -0.55 10.01 -24.00
C ALA A 13 0.32 10.60 -22.90
N THR A 14 0.19 11.92 -22.71
CA THR A 14 0.59 12.68 -21.51
C THR A 14 1.98 12.34 -20.94
N SER A 15 3.00 13.12 -21.32
CA SER A 15 4.40 12.92 -20.88
C SER A 15 4.58 12.79 -19.35
N GLU A 16 3.75 13.43 -18.53
CA GLU A 16 3.83 13.38 -17.06
C GLU A 16 3.61 11.97 -16.46
N ASP A 17 2.75 11.20 -17.12
CA ASP A 17 2.37 9.87 -16.70
C ASP A 17 3.47 8.83 -17.00
N TYR A 18 4.18 9.04 -18.11
CA TYR A 18 5.33 8.24 -18.50
C TYR A 18 6.46 8.36 -17.46
N TYR A 19 6.85 9.58 -17.10
CA TYR A 19 7.92 9.80 -16.13
C TYR A 19 7.58 9.22 -14.76
N SER A 20 6.34 9.38 -14.31
CA SER A 20 5.85 8.82 -13.04
C SER A 20 5.92 7.29 -13.03
N THR A 21 5.52 6.66 -14.14
CA THR A 21 5.54 5.20 -14.29
C THR A 21 6.97 4.65 -14.31
N VAL A 22 7.87 5.28 -15.07
CA VAL A 22 9.29 4.88 -15.15
C VAL A 22 9.97 5.04 -13.78
N ALA A 23 9.72 6.15 -13.08
CA ALA A 23 10.25 6.38 -11.74
C ALA A 23 9.80 5.29 -10.76
N ILE A 24 8.51 4.95 -10.74
CA ILE A 24 7.98 3.91 -9.85
C ILE A 24 8.55 2.53 -10.19
N ASN A 25 8.59 2.16 -11.47
CA ASN A 25 9.18 0.88 -11.88
C ASN A 25 10.65 0.78 -11.45
N SER A 26 11.41 1.88 -11.56
CA SER A 26 12.80 1.93 -11.11
C SER A 26 12.92 1.79 -9.60
N LEU A 27 12.06 2.47 -8.82
CA LEU A 27 11.99 2.33 -7.37
C LEU A 27 11.64 0.91 -6.93
N MET A 28 10.66 0.27 -7.60
CA MET A 28 10.28 -1.12 -7.32
C MET A 28 11.40 -2.11 -7.65
N TRP A 29 12.18 -1.84 -8.71
CA TRP A 29 13.34 -2.64 -9.05
C TRP A 29 14.44 -2.55 -7.97
N ILE A 30 14.72 -1.35 -7.46
CA ILE A 30 15.68 -1.15 -6.37
C ILE A 30 15.23 -1.86 -5.09
N LEU A 31 13.93 -1.86 -4.77
CA LEU A 31 13.41 -2.58 -3.59
C LEU A 31 13.54 -4.10 -3.69
N ARG A 32 13.57 -4.64 -4.90
CA ARG A 32 13.75 -6.08 -5.13
C ARG A 32 15.20 -6.52 -5.03
N ASP A 33 16.15 -5.59 -5.17
CA ASP A 33 17.57 -5.87 -5.12
C ASP A 33 18.08 -5.85 -3.68
N PRO A 34 18.44 -7.00 -3.07
CA PRO A 34 18.94 -7.06 -1.71
C PRO A 34 20.30 -6.37 -1.55
N SER A 35 21.08 -6.20 -2.62
CA SER A 35 22.38 -5.51 -2.57
C SER A 35 22.25 -4.01 -2.23
N LEU A 36 21.05 -3.45 -2.43
CA LEU A 36 20.72 -2.04 -2.18
C LEU A 36 19.91 -1.83 -0.89
N SER A 37 19.96 -2.79 0.05
CA SER A 37 19.17 -2.78 1.30
C SER A 37 19.28 -1.48 2.11
N SER A 38 20.47 -0.87 2.13
CA SER A 38 20.72 0.43 2.78
C SER A 38 19.84 1.58 2.25
N CYS A 39 19.35 1.47 1.02
CA CYS A 39 18.51 2.47 0.37
C CYS A 39 17.01 2.13 0.41
N HIS A 40 16.63 0.91 0.78
CA HIS A 40 15.23 0.45 0.72
C HIS A 40 14.29 1.34 1.55
N GLN A 41 14.70 1.76 2.75
CA GLN A 41 13.88 2.66 3.57
C GLN A 41 13.60 4.00 2.87
N LYS A 42 14.60 4.56 2.17
CA LYS A 42 14.44 5.80 1.41
C LYS A 42 13.49 5.60 0.24
N VAL A 43 13.63 4.49 -0.48
CA VAL A 43 12.78 4.16 -1.62
C VAL A 43 11.31 3.96 -1.22
N VAL A 44 11.05 3.21 -0.14
CA VAL A 44 9.69 3.08 0.43
C VAL A 44 9.15 4.45 0.84
N GLY A 45 9.97 5.30 1.47
CA GLY A 45 9.60 6.67 1.80
C GLY A 45 9.14 7.48 0.58
N SER A 46 9.92 7.42 -0.51
CA SER A 46 9.60 8.07 -1.78
C SER A 46 8.30 7.54 -2.40
N LEU A 47 8.08 6.23 -2.39
CA LEU A 47 6.83 5.63 -2.85
C LEU A 47 5.62 6.15 -2.05
N MET A 48 5.74 6.24 -0.72
CA MET A 48 4.67 6.78 0.13
C MET A 48 4.39 8.25 -0.17
N PHE A 49 5.42 9.03 -0.50
CA PHE A 49 5.25 10.42 -0.94
C PHE A 49 4.51 10.50 -2.28
N ILE A 50 4.88 9.69 -3.27
CA ILE A 50 4.19 9.61 -4.56
C ILE A 50 2.71 9.25 -4.36
N PHE A 51 2.42 8.22 -3.56
CA PHE A 51 1.03 7.84 -3.25
C PHE A 51 0.25 8.97 -2.55
N LYS A 52 0.90 9.75 -1.68
CA LYS A 52 0.28 10.90 -1.03
C LYS A 52 -0.08 12.01 -2.02
N VAL A 53 0.82 12.35 -2.94
CA VAL A 53 0.59 13.35 -3.99
C VAL A 53 -0.54 12.92 -4.92
N TRP A 54 -0.55 11.64 -5.32
CA TRP A 54 -1.62 11.08 -6.14
C TRP A 54 -2.99 11.16 -5.48
N ARG A 55 -3.07 10.87 -4.18
CA ARG A 55 -4.32 11.04 -3.42
C ARG A 55 -4.79 12.49 -3.42
N LEU A 56 -3.89 13.45 -3.25
CA LEU A 56 -4.24 14.87 -3.25
C LEU A 56 -4.74 15.33 -4.62
N SER A 57 -4.09 14.90 -5.69
CA SER A 57 -4.54 15.16 -7.06
C SER A 57 -5.94 14.59 -7.30
N TRP A 58 -6.19 13.34 -6.89
CA TRP A 58 -7.50 12.71 -6.99
C TRP A 58 -8.58 13.41 -6.15
N ALA A 59 -8.26 13.80 -4.91
CA ALA A 59 -9.16 14.52 -4.03
C ALA A 59 -9.54 15.90 -4.60
N CYS A 60 -8.56 16.62 -5.16
CA CYS A 60 -8.76 17.90 -5.83
C CYS A 60 -9.62 17.73 -7.09
N HIS A 61 -9.33 16.70 -7.90
CA HIS A 61 -10.09 16.42 -9.11
C HIS A 61 -11.55 16.08 -8.80
N LYS A 62 -11.84 15.27 -7.77
CA LYS A 62 -13.22 15.06 -7.30
C LYS A 62 -13.88 16.35 -6.79
N GLN A 63 -13.18 17.17 -6.00
CA GLN A 63 -13.74 18.42 -5.49
C GLN A 63 -14.16 19.37 -6.64
N PHE A 64 -13.40 19.41 -7.74
CA PHE A 64 -13.65 20.28 -8.88
C PHE A 64 -14.67 19.70 -9.88
N THR A 65 -14.69 18.38 -10.12
CA THR A 65 -15.67 17.74 -11.03
C THR A 65 -17.08 17.62 -10.44
N TRP A 66 -17.24 17.64 -9.12
CA TRP A 66 -18.56 17.65 -8.47
C TRP A 66 -19.34 18.96 -8.64
N LEU A 67 -18.70 20.03 -9.13
CA LEU A 67 -19.35 21.32 -9.36
C LEU A 67 -19.82 21.54 -10.81
N SER A 68 -19.62 20.59 -11.74
CA SER A 68 -19.91 20.86 -13.15
C SER A 68 -20.71 19.82 -13.95
N THR A 69 -20.80 18.52 -13.61
CA THR A 69 -21.80 17.61 -14.23
C THR A 69 -21.97 16.31 -13.43
N PRO A 70 -23.20 15.81 -13.17
CA PRO A 70 -23.41 14.60 -12.36
C PRO A 70 -23.11 13.27 -13.08
N ASP A 71 -22.92 13.25 -14.41
CA ASP A 71 -23.26 12.07 -15.22
C ASP A 71 -22.09 11.27 -15.83
N ARG A 72 -20.90 11.28 -15.20
CA ARG A 72 -19.86 10.26 -15.50
C ARG A 72 -18.75 10.19 -14.44
N PRO A 73 -18.71 9.15 -13.60
CA PRO A 73 -17.51 8.84 -12.85
C PRO A 73 -17.04 7.42 -13.17
N SER A 74 -16.43 7.21 -14.34
CA SER A 74 -15.78 5.93 -14.67
C SER A 74 -14.34 6.07 -15.15
N HIS A 75 -13.73 7.25 -15.03
CA HIS A 75 -12.29 7.39 -15.16
C HIS A 75 -11.64 7.36 -13.77
N LEU A 76 -11.63 6.17 -13.17
CA LEU A 76 -10.61 5.85 -12.16
C LEU A 76 -9.25 6.06 -12.83
N HIS A 77 -8.42 6.92 -12.26
CA HIS A 77 -7.12 7.28 -12.83
C HIS A 77 -6.32 6.00 -13.16
N PRO A 78 -5.78 5.81 -14.40
CA PRO A 78 -5.19 4.55 -14.84
C PRO A 78 -3.99 4.07 -14.01
N PHE A 79 -3.40 4.93 -13.19
CA PHE A 79 -2.18 4.62 -12.41
C PHE A 79 -2.43 3.78 -11.16
N TYR A 80 -3.65 3.77 -10.63
CA TYR A 80 -4.04 2.84 -9.57
C TYR A 80 -4.21 1.39 -10.08
N LYS A 81 -4.11 1.16 -11.40
CA LYS A 81 -4.22 -0.15 -12.04
C LYS A 81 -2.96 -1.02 -11.76
N ALA A 82 -2.83 -1.42 -10.50
CA ALA A 82 -2.76 -2.82 -10.10
C ALA A 82 -1.46 -3.61 -10.29
N LYS A 83 -0.29 -3.00 -10.08
CA LYS A 83 0.93 -3.81 -9.91
C LYS A 83 1.82 -3.45 -8.72
N VAL A 84 1.89 -2.16 -8.38
CA VAL A 84 2.82 -1.69 -7.33
C VAL A 84 2.46 -2.19 -5.93
N LEU A 85 1.17 -2.25 -5.60
CA LEU A 85 0.69 -2.71 -4.29
C LEU A 85 0.91 -4.21 -4.07
N PRO A 86 0.47 -5.10 -4.99
CA PRO A 86 0.80 -6.52 -4.90
C PRO A 86 2.32 -6.77 -4.82
N ASP A 87 3.09 -6.09 -5.68
CA ASP A 87 4.55 -6.21 -5.68
C ASP A 87 5.17 -5.77 -4.33
N LEU A 88 4.61 -4.73 -3.68
CA LEU A 88 5.05 -4.28 -2.37
C LEU A 88 4.70 -5.30 -1.27
N PHE A 89 3.53 -5.95 -1.35
CA PHE A 89 3.14 -7.00 -0.42
C PHE A 89 4.08 -8.21 -0.51
N ASP A 90 4.47 -8.60 -1.72
CA ASP A 90 5.44 -9.69 -1.92
C ASP A 90 6.83 -9.33 -1.39
N ILE A 91 7.27 -8.07 -1.55
CA ILE A 91 8.54 -7.60 -0.97
C ILE A 91 8.53 -7.70 0.57
N VAL A 92 7.40 -7.36 1.21
CA VAL A 92 7.26 -7.45 2.68
C VAL A 92 7.41 -8.89 3.18
N ARG A 93 6.96 -9.87 2.40
CA ARG A 93 7.08 -11.29 2.77
C ARG A 93 8.53 -11.78 2.75
N ILE A 94 9.35 -11.24 1.85
CA ILE A 94 10.70 -11.75 1.56
C ILE A 94 11.79 -10.93 2.28
N CYS A 95 11.51 -9.70 2.69
CA CYS A 95 12.51 -8.82 3.27
C CYS A 95 12.95 -9.21 4.70
N GLU A 96 14.14 -8.74 5.09
CA GLU A 96 14.68 -8.83 6.44
C GLU A 96 13.75 -8.19 7.49
N ASP A 97 13.81 -8.65 8.73
CA ASP A 97 12.84 -8.28 9.78
C ASP A 97 12.85 -6.77 10.10
N GLY A 98 14.02 -6.12 10.13
CA GLY A 98 14.10 -4.67 10.35
C GLY A 98 13.46 -3.84 9.23
N LEU A 99 13.56 -4.29 7.97
CA LEU A 99 12.88 -3.65 6.85
C LEU A 99 11.39 -3.99 6.85
N LYS A 100 11.02 -5.20 7.26
CA LYS A 100 9.63 -5.66 7.37
C LYS A 100 8.84 -4.81 8.36
N GLU A 101 9.41 -4.51 9.53
CA GLU A 101 8.83 -3.59 10.50
C GLU A 101 8.59 -2.20 9.90
N PHE A 102 9.60 -1.65 9.21
CA PHE A 102 9.50 -0.33 8.59
C PHE A 102 8.44 -0.28 7.49
N ILE A 103 8.41 -1.27 6.59
CA ILE A 103 7.41 -1.32 5.52
C ILE A 103 6.02 -1.53 6.12
N THR A 104 5.86 -2.37 7.14
CA THR A 104 4.57 -2.58 7.83
C THR A 104 4.05 -1.27 8.43
N TRP A 105 4.92 -0.48 9.06
CA TRP A 105 4.55 0.85 9.55
C TRP A 105 4.11 1.79 8.40
N LYS A 106 4.84 1.77 7.28
CA LYS A 106 4.50 2.55 6.09
C LYS A 106 3.22 2.07 5.41
N LEU A 107 2.88 0.78 5.47
CA LEU A 107 1.59 0.26 5.01
C LEU A 107 0.43 0.88 5.79
N GLY A 108 0.57 1.14 7.10
CA GLY A 108 -0.46 1.86 7.86
C GLY A 108 -0.69 3.27 7.33
N THR A 109 0.40 3.96 6.97
CA THR A 109 0.33 5.26 6.30
C THR A 109 -0.34 5.14 4.93
N LEU A 110 0.01 4.10 4.17
CA LEU A 110 -0.57 3.83 2.85
C LEU A 110 -2.07 3.59 2.91
N VAL A 111 -2.55 2.80 3.88
CA VAL A 111 -3.99 2.55 4.09
C VAL A 111 -4.72 3.86 4.43
N SER A 112 -4.12 4.70 5.28
CA SER A 112 -4.66 6.03 5.61
C SER A 112 -4.74 6.96 4.38
N ILE A 113 -3.78 6.83 3.45
CA ILE A 113 -3.78 7.55 2.17
C ILE A 113 -4.83 6.93 1.21
N ALA A 114 -4.83 5.62 1.01
CA ALA A 114 -5.69 4.95 0.02
C ALA A 114 -7.19 5.04 0.39
N ARG A 115 -7.53 5.01 1.69
CA ARG A 115 -8.91 5.02 2.18
C ARG A 115 -9.78 4.00 1.43
N GLN A 116 -10.80 4.46 0.70
CA GLN A 116 -11.75 3.63 -0.03
C GLN A 116 -11.13 2.91 -1.24
N HIS A 117 -9.94 3.31 -1.69
CA HIS A 117 -9.25 2.63 -2.77
C HIS A 117 -8.59 1.31 -2.33
N ILE A 118 -8.47 1.04 -1.02
CA ILE A 118 -7.92 -0.22 -0.53
C ILE A 118 -8.85 -1.41 -0.77
N HIS A 119 -10.16 -1.18 -0.97
CA HIS A 119 -11.17 -2.24 -1.09
C HIS A 119 -10.83 -3.31 -2.13
N LYS A 120 -10.24 -2.94 -3.26
CA LYS A 120 -9.87 -3.88 -4.32
C LYS A 120 -8.73 -4.83 -3.91
N TYR A 121 -7.81 -4.36 -3.07
CA TYR A 121 -6.65 -5.12 -2.60
C TYR A 121 -6.85 -5.66 -1.18
N LEU A 122 -8.06 -5.49 -0.64
CA LEU A 122 -8.36 -5.82 0.74
C LEU A 122 -8.16 -7.30 1.08
N PRO A 123 -8.54 -8.27 0.20
CA PRO A 123 -8.28 -9.69 0.48
C PRO A 123 -6.78 -10.00 0.57
N GLU A 124 -5.98 -9.49 -0.36
CA GLU A 124 -4.52 -9.66 -0.37
C GLU A 124 -3.87 -9.00 0.85
N PHE A 125 -4.33 -7.79 1.19
CA PHE A 125 -3.85 -7.06 2.35
C PHE A 125 -4.17 -7.77 3.67
N LEU A 126 -5.36 -8.35 3.81
CA LEU A 126 -5.74 -9.11 5.00
C LEU A 126 -4.95 -10.41 5.13
N SER A 127 -4.69 -11.11 4.00
CA SER A 127 -3.78 -12.27 4.00
C SER A 127 -2.40 -11.87 4.53
N LEU A 128 -1.83 -10.79 3.99
CA LEU A 128 -0.55 -10.26 4.45
C LEU A 128 -0.59 -9.90 5.94
N LEU A 129 -1.67 -9.27 6.41
CA LEU A 129 -1.83 -8.86 7.80
C LEU A 129 -1.84 -10.05 8.76
N LEU A 130 -2.58 -11.11 8.42
CA LEU A 130 -2.64 -12.33 9.23
C LEU A 130 -1.31 -13.10 9.20
N GLU A 131 -0.63 -13.14 8.04
CA GLU A 131 0.72 -13.70 7.92
C GLU A 131 1.71 -12.95 8.82
N LEU A 132 1.73 -11.61 8.75
CA LEU A 132 2.57 -10.77 9.61
C LEU A 132 2.24 -10.96 11.09
N TRP A 133 0.96 -11.13 11.44
CA TRP A 133 0.54 -11.45 12.80
C TRP A 133 1.15 -12.76 13.29
N SER A 134 1.10 -13.81 12.47
CA SER A 134 1.69 -15.11 12.83
C SER A 134 3.20 -15.02 13.02
N LEU A 135 3.90 -14.31 12.12
CA LEU A 135 5.35 -14.15 12.15
C LEU A 135 5.81 -13.38 13.39
N PHE A 136 5.13 -12.28 13.71
CA PHE A 136 5.46 -11.44 14.85
C PHE A 136 5.01 -12.04 16.18
N SER A 137 3.95 -12.85 16.21
CA SER A 137 3.57 -13.61 17.41
C SER A 137 4.64 -14.65 17.78
N LEU A 138 5.26 -15.29 16.77
CA LEU A 138 6.32 -16.28 16.97
C LEU A 138 7.66 -15.65 17.35
N ALA A 139 7.92 -14.40 16.96
CA ALA A 139 9.09 -13.64 17.37
C ALA A 139 9.01 -13.24 18.86
N VAL A 140 9.79 -13.92 19.71
CA VAL A 140 9.86 -13.60 21.16
C VAL A 140 10.60 -12.28 21.40
N ALA A 141 11.59 -11.95 20.57
CA ALA A 141 12.28 -10.67 20.60
C ALA A 141 11.43 -9.57 19.93
N ASN A 142 11.32 -8.40 20.57
CA ASN A 142 10.55 -7.24 20.09
C ASN A 142 9.03 -7.43 19.91
N ARG A 143 8.47 -8.54 20.42
CA ARG A 143 7.02 -8.83 20.47
C ARG A 143 6.13 -7.61 20.77
N PRO A 144 6.36 -6.78 21.81
CA PRO A 144 5.47 -5.65 22.12
C PRO A 144 5.45 -4.58 21.02
N ILE A 145 6.58 -4.33 20.36
CA ILE A 145 6.69 -3.35 19.28
C ILE A 145 5.93 -3.85 18.05
N HIS A 146 6.10 -5.12 17.71
CA HIS A 146 5.43 -5.72 16.57
C HIS A 146 3.92 -5.78 16.72
N ILE A 147 3.43 -6.15 17.91
CA ILE A 147 1.99 -6.13 18.22
C ILE A 147 1.45 -4.71 18.09
N ALA A 148 2.14 -3.71 18.63
CA ALA A 148 1.72 -2.32 18.50
C ALA A 148 1.66 -1.86 17.03
N LEU A 149 2.62 -2.28 16.19
CA LEU A 149 2.62 -1.97 14.76
C LEU A 149 1.41 -2.58 14.04
N ILE A 150 1.08 -3.84 14.32
CA ILE A 150 -0.08 -4.48 13.67
C ILE A 150 -1.39 -3.86 14.17
N LEU A 151 -1.52 -3.59 15.47
CA LEU A 151 -2.71 -2.92 16.01
C LEU A 151 -2.91 -1.53 15.39
N GLN A 152 -1.83 -0.76 15.21
CA GLN A 152 -1.89 0.51 14.48
C GLN A 152 -2.33 0.31 13.03
N LEU A 153 -1.86 -0.75 12.36
CA LEU A 153 -2.26 -1.07 10.99
C LEU A 153 -3.76 -1.40 10.91
N VAL A 154 -4.26 -2.23 11.82
CA VAL A 154 -5.68 -2.58 11.95
C VAL A 154 -6.52 -1.35 12.24
N GLU A 155 -6.06 -0.45 13.13
CA GLU A 155 -6.73 0.82 13.42
C GLU A 155 -6.87 1.67 12.15
N LYS A 156 -5.78 1.84 11.37
CA LYS A 156 -5.84 2.61 10.12
C LYS A 156 -6.74 1.95 9.08
N LEU A 157 -6.79 0.62 9.04
CA LEU A 157 -7.69 -0.13 8.20
C LEU A 157 -9.16 0.09 8.59
N CYS A 158 -9.47 0.01 9.88
CA CYS A 158 -10.81 0.28 10.40
C CYS A 158 -11.28 1.70 10.04
N LEU A 159 -10.42 2.71 10.22
CA LEU A 159 -10.72 4.09 9.84
C LEU A 159 -10.90 4.29 8.33
N ALA A 160 -10.18 3.52 7.51
CA ALA A 160 -10.26 3.58 6.05
C ALA A 160 -11.54 2.97 5.49
N LEU A 161 -11.96 1.81 6.03
CA LEU A 161 -13.08 1.00 5.55
C LEU A 161 -14.43 1.32 6.23
N LYS A 162 -14.42 1.91 7.44
CA LYS A 162 -15.61 2.20 8.25
C LYS A 162 -16.49 0.95 8.45
N ASP A 163 -17.77 1.00 8.10
CA ASP A 163 -18.73 -0.09 8.34
C ASP A 163 -18.40 -1.39 7.58
N GLU A 164 -17.64 -1.30 6.49
CA GLU A 164 -17.24 -2.49 5.73
C GLU A 164 -16.21 -3.34 6.46
N PHE A 165 -15.49 -2.76 7.43
CA PHE A 165 -14.56 -3.50 8.28
C PHE A 165 -15.25 -4.61 9.09
N ARG A 166 -16.55 -4.45 9.39
CA ARG A 166 -17.33 -5.45 10.16
C ARG A 166 -17.33 -6.84 9.55
N LYS A 167 -17.16 -6.93 8.23
CA LYS A 167 -17.09 -8.21 7.49
C LYS A 167 -15.83 -9.02 7.84
N TYR A 168 -14.76 -8.35 8.26
CA TYR A 168 -13.43 -8.93 8.52
C TYR A 168 -13.08 -9.00 10.00
N LEU A 169 -13.93 -8.42 10.84
CA LEU A 169 -13.85 -8.50 12.30
C LEU A 169 -13.75 -9.95 12.80
N PRO A 170 -14.53 -10.92 12.28
CA PRO A 170 -14.43 -12.31 12.70
C PRO A 170 -13.05 -12.95 12.48
N ASP A 171 -12.29 -12.48 11.49
CA ASP A 171 -10.97 -13.03 11.17
C ASP A 171 -9.86 -12.41 12.03
N ILE A 172 -9.99 -11.13 12.37
CA ILE A 172 -8.97 -10.37 13.11
C ILE A 172 -9.17 -10.49 14.63
N LEU A 173 -10.42 -10.60 15.09
CA LEU A 173 -10.75 -10.62 16.52
C LEU A 173 -10.08 -11.78 17.28
N PRO A 174 -10.02 -13.03 16.77
CA PRO A 174 -9.33 -14.12 17.43
C PRO A 174 -7.85 -13.81 17.66
N CYS A 175 -7.18 -13.18 16.68
CA CYS A 175 -5.78 -12.78 16.77
C CYS A 175 -5.56 -11.77 17.90
N CYS A 176 -6.43 -10.76 18.01
CA CYS A 176 -6.39 -9.78 19.10
C CYS A 176 -6.59 -10.42 20.48
N ILE A 177 -7.55 -11.36 20.60
CA ILE A 177 -7.82 -12.07 21.86
C ILE A 177 -6.61 -12.91 22.27
N GLN A 178 -6.00 -13.63 21.32
CA GLN A 178 -4.80 -14.44 21.59
C GLN A 178 -3.67 -13.60 22.18
N VAL A 179 -3.41 -12.41 21.63
CA VAL A 179 -2.40 -11.49 22.17
C VAL A 179 -2.71 -11.04 23.60
N LEU A 180 -3.98 -10.80 23.92
CA LEU A 180 -4.40 -10.42 25.27
C LEU A 180 -4.27 -11.59 26.26
N THR A 181 -4.60 -12.81 25.83
CA THR A 181 -4.42 -14.03 26.64
C THR A 181 -2.95 -14.29 26.92
N ASP A 182 -2.09 -14.26 25.90
CA ASP A 182 -0.64 -14.41 26.04
C ASP A 182 -0.03 -13.37 27.00
N ALA A 183 -0.55 -12.15 27.00
CA ALA A 183 -0.10 -11.09 27.90
C ALA A 183 -0.56 -11.30 29.35
N GLY A 184 -1.70 -11.96 29.56
CA GLY A 184 -2.26 -12.26 30.88
C GLY A 184 -1.62 -13.44 31.59
N GLU A 185 -1.07 -14.41 30.85
CA GLU A 185 -0.40 -15.59 31.41
C GLU A 185 1.06 -15.34 31.85
N GLY A 186 1.63 -14.18 31.50
CA GLY A 186 2.99 -13.77 31.88
C GLY A 186 3.10 -13.08 33.26
N HIS A 187 2.08 -13.19 34.11
CA HIS A 187 1.98 -12.49 35.39
C HIS A 187 1.83 -13.42 36.59
#